data_AF-A0A7K4X067-F1
#
_entry.id   AF-A0A7K4X067-F1
#
_cell.length_a   1.000
_cell.length_b   1.000
_cell.length_c   1.000
_cell.angle_alpha   90.00
_cell.angle_beta   90.00
_cell.angle_gamma   90.00
#
_symmetry.space_group_name_H-M   'P 1'
#
loop_
_entity.id
_entity.type
_entity.pdbx_description
1 polymer ?
#
loop_
_entity_poly.entity_id
_entity_poly.type
_entity_poly.pdbx_seq_one_letter_code
_entity_poly.pdbx_strand_id
1 'polypeptide(L)' 'QAQGLPTPVTSAARMETNRHVLYILRDPRTPKGAVIGFLKVGYKKLFLLVSTGGPW' A
#
# COMPACT_ATOMS: atom_id res chain seq x y z
N GLN A 1 14.28 7.92 -1.74
CA GLN A 1 13.04 7.35 -1.15
C GLN A 1 13.19 5.83 -1.06
N ALA A 2 12.65 5.19 -0.03
CA ALA A 2 13.02 3.82 0.39
C ALA A 2 12.93 2.73 -0.70
N GLN A 3 12.06 2.91 -1.71
CA GLN A 3 11.86 1.97 -2.81
C GLN A 3 12.57 2.36 -4.12
N GLY A 4 13.31 3.46 -4.15
CA GLY A 4 14.00 3.94 -5.37
C GLY A 4 13.08 4.42 -6.52
N LEU A 5 11.78 4.61 -6.26
CA LEU A 5 10.81 4.99 -7.29
C LEU A 5 10.92 6.48 -7.67
N PRO A 6 10.75 6.81 -8.96
CA PRO A 6 10.84 8.20 -9.44
C PRO A 6 9.63 9.05 -9.07
N THR A 7 8.48 8.42 -8.78
CA THR A 7 7.25 9.12 -8.36
C THR A 7 6.53 8.36 -7.23
N PRO A 8 5.75 9.06 -6.38
CA PRO A 8 4.98 8.40 -5.32
C PRO A 8 3.88 7.48 -5.88
N VAL A 9 3.78 6.27 -5.34
CA VAL A 9 2.70 5.32 -5.65
C VAL A 9 1.47 5.47 -4.72
N THR A 10 1.59 6.29 -3.68
CA THR A 10 0.53 6.61 -2.71
C THR A 10 0.50 8.12 -2.49
N SER A 11 -0.66 8.74 -2.63
CA SER A 11 -0.92 10.16 -2.38
C SER A 11 -2.38 10.37 -1.96
N ALA A 12 -2.68 11.49 -1.31
CA ALA A 12 -4.06 11.83 -0.90
C ALA A 12 -5.03 11.79 -2.10
N ALA A 13 -4.70 12.49 -3.19
CA ALA A 13 -5.50 12.49 -4.42
C ALA A 13 -5.75 11.08 -5.00
N ARG A 14 -4.75 10.18 -4.93
CA ARG A 14 -4.93 8.78 -5.38
C ARG A 14 -5.79 7.97 -4.40
N MET A 15 -5.76 8.26 -3.11
CA MET A 15 -6.60 7.61 -2.11
C MET A 15 -8.07 8.05 -2.21
N GLU A 16 -8.34 9.32 -2.54
CA GLU A 16 -9.69 9.84 -2.76
C GLU A 16 -10.37 9.20 -3.99
N THR A 17 -9.59 8.93 -5.04
CA THR A 17 -10.09 8.42 -6.32
C THR A 17 -10.12 6.90 -6.42
N ASN A 18 -9.54 6.17 -5.45
CA ASN A 18 -9.45 4.70 -5.49
C ASN A 18 -10.02 4.07 -4.22
N ARG A 19 -10.56 2.86 -4.37
CA ARG A 19 -10.99 2.02 -3.24
C ARG A 19 -9.80 1.32 -2.58
N HIS A 20 -8.91 2.11 -1.99
CA HIS A 20 -7.79 1.65 -1.19
C HIS A 20 -8.04 1.89 0.30
N VAL A 21 -7.48 1.04 1.14
CA VAL A 21 -7.45 1.24 2.60
C VAL A 21 -6.00 1.50 3.01
N LEU A 22 -5.81 2.51 3.85
CA LEU A 22 -4.51 2.91 4.37
C LEU A 22 -4.47 2.68 5.88
N TYR A 23 -3.57 1.81 6.32
CA TYR A 23 -3.24 1.61 7.73
C TYR A 23 -1.99 2.43 8.06
N ILE A 24 -2.05 3.27 9.09
CA ILE A 24 -0.94 4.13 9.51
C ILE A 24 -0.47 3.69 10.89
N LEU A 25 0.82 3.40 11.02
CA LEU A 25 1.45 3.12 12.30
C LEU A 25 2.00 4.43 12.88
N ARG A 26 1.59 4.74 14.10
CA ARG A 26 2.01 5.92 14.87
C ARG A 26 2.73 5.49 16.13
N ASP A 27 3.81 6.16 16.50
CA ASP A 27 4.40 6.09 17.84
C ASP A 27 3.57 6.92 18.83
N PRO A 28 2.88 6.30 19.80
CA PRO A 28 2.07 7.03 20.77
C PRO A 28 2.91 7.67 21.88
N ARG A 29 4.21 7.35 22.00
CA ARG A 29 5.07 7.84 23.10
C ARG A 29 5.50 9.29 22.93
N THR A 30 5.23 9.89 21.78
CA THR A 30 5.53 11.30 21.51
C THR A 30 4.29 12.16 21.75
N PRO A 31 4.39 13.35 22.36
CA PRO A 31 3.22 14.16 22.74
C PRO A 31 2.27 14.50 21.58
N LYS A 32 2.83 14.68 20.37
CA LYS A 32 2.07 14.92 19.14
C LYS A 32 1.85 13.65 18.32
N GLY A 33 2.55 12.56 18.65
CA GLY A 33 2.63 11.37 17.82
C GLY A 33 3.58 11.54 16.64
N ALA A 34 4.30 10.49 16.30
CA ALA A 34 5.13 10.43 15.09
C ALA A 34 4.64 9.28 14.21
N VAL A 35 4.47 9.51 12.91
CA VAL A 35 4.16 8.42 11.97
C VAL A 35 5.44 7.61 11.73
N ILE A 36 5.38 6.31 12.00
CA ILE A 36 6.50 5.38 11.80
C ILE A 36 6.45 4.81 10.38
N GLY A 37 5.25 4.52 9.88
CA GLY A 37 5.08 3.90 8.57
C GLY A 37 3.61 3.68 8.21
N PHE A 38 3.37 3.06 7.05
CA PHE A 38 2.03 2.76 6.57
C PHE A 38 1.97 1.49 5.71
N LEU A 39 0.79 0.89 5.63
CA LEU A 39 0.43 -0.19 4.72
C LEU A 39 -0.78 0.23 3.89
N LYS A 40 -0.65 0.21 2.57
CA LYS A 40 -1.75 0.47 1.62
C LYS A 40 -2.19 -0.84 0.97
N VAL A 41 -3.47 -1.16 1.07
CA VAL A 41 -4.08 -2.35 0.43
C VAL A 41 -5.30 -1.97 -0.42
N GLY A 42 -5.72 -2.86 -1.30
CA GLY A 42 -7.00 -2.74 -1.99
C GLY A 42 -7.19 -3.81 -3.04
N TYR A 43 -8.46 -4.16 -3.28
CA TYR A 43 -8.83 -5.13 -4.29
C TYR A 43 -8.52 -4.60 -5.69
N LYS A 44 -8.03 -5.51 -6.54
CA LYS A 44 -7.74 -5.26 -7.95
C LYS A 44 -8.20 -6.48 -8.74
N LYS A 45 -8.87 -6.25 -9.86
CA LYS A 45 -9.09 -7.29 -10.87
C LYS A 45 -7.75 -7.51 -11.55
N LEU A 46 -7.24 -8.73 -11.50
CA LEU A 46 -5.96 -9.11 -12.09
C LEU A 46 -6.22 -10.25 -13.07
N PHE A 47 -5.52 -10.23 -14.20
CA PHE A 47 -5.31 -11.41 -15.01
C PHE A 47 -4.04 -12.07 -14.49
N LEU A 48 -4.18 -13.26 -13.92
CA LEU A 48 -3.06 -14.00 -13.36
C LEU A 48 -2.62 -15.06 -14.35
N LEU A 49 -1.31 -15.15 -14.59
CA LEU A 49 -0.72 -16.30 -15.26
C LEU A 49 -0.48 -17.39 -14.21
N VAL A 50 -1.04 -18.58 -14.44
CA VAL A 50 -0.82 -19.75 -13.59
C VAL A 50 0.11 -20.71 -14.33
N SER A 51 1.17 -21.18 -13.66
CA SER A 51 2.05 -22.21 -14.19
C SER A 51 1.37 -23.58 -14.04
N THR A 52 1.15 -24.30 -15.15
CA THR A 52 0.42 -25.58 -15.20
C THR A 52 1.29 -26.82 -14.89
N GLY A 53 2.32 -26.67 -14.05
CA GLY A 53 3.32 -27.72 -13.78
C GLY A 53 2.89 -28.86 -12.83
N GLY A 54 1.60 -29.10 -12.58
CA GLY A 54 1.08 -30.13 -11.66
C GLY A 54 -0.45 -30.22 -11.74
N PRO A 55 -1.11 -31.27 -11.22
CA PRO A 55 -2.28 -31.92 -11.84
C PRO A 55 -3.63 -31.19 -11.63
N TRP A 56 -3.66 -29.87 -11.83
CA TRP A 56 -4.88 -29.11 -12.11
C TRP A 56 -4.95 -28.81 -13.60
#